data_AF-A0A5B8RSN0-F1
#
_entry.id   AF-A0A5B8RSN0-F1
#
_cell.length_a   1.000
_cell.length_b   1.000
_cell.length_c   1.000
_cell.angle_alpha   90.00
_cell.angle_beta   90.00
_cell.angle_gamma   90.00
#
_symmetry.space_group_name_H-M   'P 1'
#
loop_
_entity.id
_entity.type
_entity.pdbx_description
1 polymer ?
#
loop_
_entity_poly.entity_id
_entity_poly.type
_entity_poly.pdbx_seq_one_letter_code
_entity_poly.pdbx_strand_id
1 'polypeptide(L)'
;MSLPQEQILAAQKANLETLFGLTSKAFEGVERLIELNVTASRAALSEANTHAQAVLSAKDAQELLTLQASLFQPLAEKTLAYSRHLYDIAAGTSSAFGKAFEAQATEAQRTFSNFVDSTAKNAPAGTETSVAVFKSAVSAANNAFESVQKAVKQATDMAEANFNAVSTSASKVAAAGRKR
;
A
#
# COMPACT_ATOMS: atom_id res chain seq x y z
N MET A 1 30.62 -20.46 -25.64
CA MET A 1 29.77 -19.26 -25.89
C MET A 1 28.31 -19.58 -25.56
N SER A 2 27.95 -19.77 -24.29
CA SER A 2 26.58 -20.13 -23.84
C SER A 2 25.94 -19.12 -22.86
N LEU A 3 26.70 -18.11 -22.44
CA LEU A 3 26.30 -17.11 -21.42
C LEU A 3 24.97 -16.37 -21.69
N PRO A 4 24.56 -16.04 -22.93
CA PRO A 4 23.32 -15.29 -23.16
C PRO A 4 22.06 -16.10 -22.85
N GLN A 5 22.05 -17.41 -23.15
CA GLN A 5 20.86 -18.25 -23.01
C GLN A 5 20.58 -18.63 -21.55
N GLU A 6 21.63 -18.96 -20.79
CA GLU A 6 21.50 -19.24 -19.35
C GLU A 6 21.06 -18.00 -18.56
N GLN A 7 21.55 -16.81 -18.91
CA GLN A 7 21.09 -15.55 -18.29
C GLN A 7 19.63 -15.24 -18.62
N ILE A 8 19.18 -15.46 -19.87
CA ILE A 8 17.77 -15.26 -20.25
C ILE A 8 16.86 -16.22 -19.50
N LEU A 9 17.23 -17.50 -19.39
CA LEU A 9 16.47 -18.49 -18.63
C LEU A 9 16.40 -18.15 -17.14
N ALA A 10 17.51 -17.73 -16.54
CA ALA A 10 17.55 -17.30 -15.14
C ALA A 10 16.66 -16.05 -14.91
N ALA A 11 16.71 -15.06 -15.80
CA ALA A 11 15.87 -13.88 -15.72
C ALA A 11 14.37 -14.20 -15.88
N GLN A 12 14.01 -15.09 -16.81
CA GLN A 12 12.63 -15.54 -16.96
C GLN A 12 12.12 -16.25 -15.71
N LYS A 13 12.94 -17.12 -15.11
CA LYS A 13 12.60 -17.80 -13.86
C LYS A 13 12.40 -16.81 -12.71
N ALA A 14 13.32 -15.85 -12.53
CA ALA A 14 13.21 -14.82 -11.50
C ALA A 14 11.97 -13.93 -11.67
N ASN A 15 11.63 -13.58 -12.92
CA ASN A 15 10.40 -12.84 -13.22
C ASN A 15 9.14 -13.64 -12.88
N LEU A 16 9.12 -14.95 -13.15
CA LEU A 16 8.01 -15.83 -12.77
C LEU A 16 7.87 -15.96 -11.25
N GLU A 17 8.96 -16.16 -10.53
CA GLU A 17 8.97 -16.21 -9.06
C GLU A 17 8.46 -14.89 -8.45
N THR A 18 8.89 -13.76 -9.00
CA THR A 18 8.42 -12.43 -8.61
C THR A 18 6.92 -12.27 -8.88
N LEU A 19 6.45 -12.68 -10.06
CA LEU A 19 5.04 -12.60 -10.43
C LEU A 19 4.17 -13.44 -9.48
N PHE A 20 4.55 -14.70 -9.24
CA PHE A 20 3.84 -15.57 -8.30
C PHE A 20 3.84 -15.00 -6.87
N GLY A 21 4.97 -14.46 -6.42
CA GLY A 21 5.08 -13.81 -5.11
C GLY A 21 4.16 -12.60 -4.98
N LEU A 22 4.11 -11.73 -5.99
CA LEU A 22 3.23 -10.56 -6.02
C LEU A 22 1.75 -10.95 -6.11
N THR A 23 1.40 -11.93 -6.94
CA THR A 23 0.03 -12.46 -7.01
C THR A 23 -0.39 -13.03 -5.67
N SER A 24 0.45 -13.83 -5.02
CA SER A 24 0.19 -14.35 -3.67
C SER A 24 -0.03 -13.23 -2.66
N LYS A 25 0.78 -12.16 -2.69
CA LYS A 25 0.59 -10.99 -1.82
C LYS A 25 -0.68 -10.21 -2.09
N ALA A 26 -1.10 -10.11 -3.36
CA ALA A 26 -2.38 -9.49 -3.71
C ALA A 26 -3.56 -10.32 -3.16
N PHE A 27 -3.51 -11.64 -3.28
CA PHE A 27 -4.52 -12.52 -2.67
C PHE A 27 -4.56 -12.40 -1.14
N GLU A 28 -3.40 -12.37 -0.47
CA GLU A 28 -3.31 -12.13 0.98
C GLU A 28 -3.96 -10.79 1.38
N GLY A 29 -3.79 -9.75 0.55
CA GLY A 29 -4.47 -8.46 0.75
C GLY A 29 -6.00 -8.58 0.66
N VAL A 30 -6.51 -9.31 -0.34
CA VAL A 30 -7.96 -9.57 -0.49
C VAL A 30 -8.50 -10.39 0.68
N GLU A 31 -7.80 -11.42 1.10
CA GLU A 31 -8.17 -12.24 2.26
C GLU A 31 -8.32 -11.38 3.52
N ARG A 32 -7.34 -10.50 3.79
CA ARG A 32 -7.42 -9.55 4.92
C ARG A 32 -8.56 -8.56 4.79
N LEU A 33 -8.87 -8.08 3.59
CA LEU A 33 -10.04 -7.21 3.37
C LEU A 33 -11.35 -7.93 3.69
N ILE A 34 -11.47 -9.19 3.26
CA ILE A 34 -12.65 -10.02 3.56
C ILE A 34 -12.74 -10.24 5.08
N GLU A 35 -11.64 -10.62 5.72
CA GLU A 35 -11.57 -10.82 7.17
C GLU A 35 -11.98 -9.57 7.95
N LEU A 36 -11.50 -8.40 7.52
CA LEU A 36 -11.88 -7.11 8.11
C LEU A 36 -13.40 -6.86 8.00
N ASN A 37 -13.99 -7.09 6.81
CA ASN A 37 -15.43 -6.91 6.59
C ASN A 37 -16.28 -7.88 7.42
N VAL A 38 -15.86 -9.15 7.52
CA VAL A 38 -16.54 -10.16 8.33
C VAL A 38 -16.48 -9.78 9.81
N THR A 39 -15.32 -9.34 10.29
CA THR A 39 -15.12 -8.91 11.68
C THR A 39 -15.98 -7.69 12.00
N ALA A 40 -15.98 -6.67 11.14
CA ALA A 40 -16.81 -5.49 11.29
C ALA A 40 -18.31 -5.83 11.30
N SER A 41 -18.74 -6.73 10.40
CA SER A 41 -20.14 -7.17 10.31
C SER A 41 -20.59 -7.94 11.55
N ARG A 42 -19.76 -8.85 12.07
CA ARG A 42 -20.03 -9.57 13.32
C ARG A 42 -20.12 -8.62 14.51
N ALA A 43 -19.22 -7.64 14.58
CA ALA A 43 -19.24 -6.63 15.63
C ALA A 43 -20.53 -5.79 15.55
N ALA A 44 -20.93 -5.36 14.36
CA ALA A 44 -22.16 -4.61 14.14
C ALA A 44 -23.42 -5.41 14.51
N LEU A 45 -23.48 -6.70 14.18
CA LEU A 45 -24.58 -7.59 14.58
C LEU A 45 -24.67 -7.76 16.11
N SER A 46 -23.53 -7.99 16.77
CA SER A 46 -23.48 -8.10 18.23
C SER A 46 -23.92 -6.81 18.93
N GLU A 47 -23.52 -5.66 18.39
CA GLU A 47 -23.95 -4.36 18.88
C GLU A 47 -25.43 -4.10 18.64
N ALA A 48 -25.95 -4.43 17.46
CA ALA A 48 -27.38 -4.31 17.18
C ALA A 48 -28.22 -5.12 18.17
N ASN A 49 -27.80 -6.35 18.48
CA ASN A 49 -28.47 -7.18 19.50
C ASN A 49 -28.38 -6.55 20.90
N THR A 50 -27.20 -6.09 21.30
CA THR A 50 -26.99 -5.45 22.62
C THR A 50 -27.81 -4.15 22.72
N HIS A 51 -27.84 -3.36 21.66
CA HIS A 51 -28.57 -2.10 21.61
C HIS A 51 -30.08 -2.34 21.61
N ALA A 52 -30.57 -3.35 20.88
CA ALA A 52 -31.97 -3.75 20.94
C ALA A 52 -32.39 -4.17 22.35
N GLN A 53 -31.56 -4.95 23.05
CA GLN A 53 -31.81 -5.33 24.45
C GLN A 53 -31.82 -4.10 25.38
N ALA A 54 -30.88 -3.17 25.18
CA ALA A 54 -30.80 -1.96 25.98
C ALA A 54 -31.99 -1.02 25.75
N VAL A 55 -32.47 -0.88 24.50
CA VAL A 55 -33.69 -0.14 24.17
C VAL A 55 -34.90 -0.78 24.83
N LEU A 56 -35.04 -2.10 24.77
CA LEU A 56 -36.15 -2.83 25.40
C LEU A 56 -36.13 -2.78 26.93
N SER A 57 -34.95 -2.54 27.52
CA SER A 57 -34.76 -2.47 28.98
C SER A 57 -34.85 -1.05 29.54
N ALA A 58 -34.91 -0.03 28.67
CA ALA A 58 -34.99 1.36 29.08
C ALA A 58 -36.34 1.66 29.76
N LYS A 59 -36.29 2.28 30.93
CA LYS A 59 -37.45 2.55 31.78
C LYS A 59 -38.13 3.88 31.49
N ASP A 60 -37.38 4.82 30.92
CA ASP A 60 -37.86 6.16 30.61
C ASP A 60 -37.13 6.77 29.40
N ALA A 61 -37.64 7.93 28.95
CA ALA A 61 -37.08 8.66 27.81
C ALA A 61 -35.66 9.20 28.08
N GLN A 62 -35.27 9.38 29.35
CA GLN A 62 -33.96 9.89 29.73
C GLN A 62 -32.89 8.78 29.60
N GLU A 63 -33.22 7.54 29.98
CA GLU A 63 -32.39 6.36 29.73
C GLU A 63 -32.21 6.13 28.21
N LEU A 64 -33.26 6.32 27.39
CA LEU A 64 -33.15 6.21 25.92
C LEU A 64 -32.23 7.27 25.31
N LEU A 65 -32.31 8.52 25.76
CA LEU A 65 -31.41 9.60 25.30
C LEU A 65 -29.96 9.31 25.67
N THR A 66 -29.73 8.81 26.89
CA THR A 66 -28.40 8.39 27.37
C THR A 66 -27.86 7.24 26.52
N LEU A 67 -28.70 6.27 26.18
CA LEU A 67 -28.35 5.15 25.33
C LEU A 67 -27.96 5.62 23.92
N GLN A 68 -28.72 6.55 23.33
CA GLN A 68 -28.40 7.14 22.03
C GLN A 68 -27.07 7.91 22.05
N ALA A 69 -26.79 8.66 23.13
CA ALA A 69 -25.53 9.39 23.29
C ALA A 69 -24.32 8.45 23.41
N SER A 70 -24.49 7.33 24.12
CA SER A 70 -23.43 6.33 24.36
C SER A 70 -22.92 5.63 23.08
N LEU A 71 -23.67 5.70 21.98
CA LEU A 71 -23.28 5.10 20.70
C LEU A 71 -22.23 5.89 19.92
N PHE A 72 -22.16 7.21 20.09
CA PHE A 72 -21.36 8.05 19.20
C PHE A 72 -19.86 7.87 19.39
N GLN A 73 -19.39 7.64 20.62
CA GLN A 73 -17.97 7.41 20.89
C GLN A 73 -17.48 6.07 20.31
N PRO A 74 -18.10 4.91 20.61
CA PRO A 74 -17.72 3.64 20.00
C PRO A 74 -17.77 3.68 18.47
N LEU A 75 -18.75 4.36 17.89
CA LEU A 75 -18.90 4.45 16.44
C LEU A 75 -17.75 5.23 15.78
N ALA A 76 -17.28 6.31 16.41
CA ALA A 76 -16.10 7.04 15.99
C ALA A 76 -14.82 6.21 16.09
N GLU A 77 -14.60 5.55 17.24
CA GLU A 77 -13.42 4.70 17.47
C GLU A 77 -13.35 3.56 16.46
N LYS A 78 -14.49 2.92 16.16
CA LYS A 78 -14.58 1.83 15.18
C LYS A 78 -14.36 2.28 13.75
N THR A 79 -14.87 3.46 13.38
CA THR A 79 -14.62 4.04 12.05
C THR A 79 -13.14 4.34 11.85
N LEU A 80 -12.49 4.89 12.88
CA LEU A 80 -11.05 5.13 12.87
C LEU A 80 -10.26 3.81 12.80
N ALA A 81 -10.64 2.81 13.59
CA ALA A 81 -10.00 1.49 13.55
C ALA A 81 -10.15 0.83 12.17
N TYR A 82 -11.37 0.82 11.61
CA TYR A 82 -11.63 0.23 10.29
C TYR A 82 -10.83 0.91 9.17
N SER A 83 -10.81 2.25 9.15
CA SER A 83 -10.01 3.02 8.18
C SER A 83 -8.51 2.79 8.33
N ARG A 84 -8.00 2.67 9.57
CA ARG A 84 -6.61 2.34 9.83
C ARG A 84 -6.26 0.93 9.36
N HIS A 85 -7.11 -0.07 9.64
CA HIS A 85 -6.90 -1.43 9.15
C HIS A 85 -6.94 -1.51 7.62
N LEU A 86 -7.87 -0.80 6.97
CA LEU A 86 -7.88 -0.70 5.51
C LEU A 86 -6.58 -0.09 4.98
N TYR A 87 -6.09 0.97 5.63
CA TYR A 87 -4.82 1.60 5.27
C TYR A 87 -3.65 0.64 5.41
N ASP A 88 -3.55 -0.08 6.52
CA ASP A 88 -2.47 -1.04 6.78
C ASP A 88 -2.45 -2.17 5.74
N ILE A 89 -3.63 -2.67 5.32
CA ILE A 89 -3.74 -3.69 4.26
C ILE A 89 -3.25 -3.14 2.92
N ALA A 90 -3.70 -1.94 2.56
CA ALA A 90 -3.29 -1.29 1.32
C ALA A 90 -1.78 -0.99 1.31
N ALA A 91 -1.26 -0.38 2.38
CA ALA A 91 0.15 -0.03 2.52
C ALA A 91 1.06 -1.27 2.52
N GLY A 92 0.67 -2.35 3.22
CA GLY A 92 1.39 -3.62 3.23
C GLY A 92 1.46 -4.24 1.83
N THR A 93 0.35 -4.21 1.08
CA THR A 93 0.30 -4.68 -0.31
C THR A 93 1.20 -3.81 -1.20
N SER A 94 1.02 -2.50 -1.20
CA SER A 94 1.84 -1.57 -2.00
C SER A 94 3.34 -1.66 -1.69
N SER A 95 3.72 -1.88 -0.43
CA SER A 95 5.12 -2.08 -0.04
C SER A 95 5.73 -3.33 -0.69
N ALA A 96 4.99 -4.43 -0.79
CA ALA A 96 5.46 -5.64 -1.46
C ALA A 96 5.73 -5.41 -2.96
N PHE A 97 4.86 -4.66 -3.63
CA PHE A 97 5.06 -4.25 -5.02
C PHE A 97 6.25 -3.29 -5.17
N GLY A 98 6.40 -2.32 -4.26
CA GLY A 98 7.53 -1.39 -4.25
C GLY A 98 8.87 -2.11 -4.13
N LYS A 99 8.98 -3.08 -3.21
CA LYS A 99 10.20 -3.90 -3.03
C LYS A 99 10.54 -4.73 -4.28
N ALA A 100 9.53 -5.30 -4.95
CA ALA A 100 9.76 -6.02 -6.20
C ALA A 100 10.28 -5.09 -7.31
N PHE A 101 9.77 -3.87 -7.39
CA PHE A 101 10.27 -2.85 -8.31
C PHE A 101 11.71 -2.44 -8.00
N GLU A 102 12.03 -2.18 -6.73
CA GLU A 102 13.40 -1.85 -6.28
C GLU A 102 14.40 -2.97 -6.62
N ALA A 103 14.01 -4.23 -6.42
CA ALA A 103 14.83 -5.39 -6.77
C ALA A 103 15.10 -5.43 -8.28
N GLN A 104 14.08 -5.24 -9.11
CA GLN A 104 14.24 -5.23 -10.57
C GLN A 104 15.09 -4.05 -11.06
N ALA A 105 14.91 -2.87 -10.49
CA ALA A 105 15.71 -1.68 -10.81
C ALA A 105 17.20 -1.89 -10.46
N THR A 106 17.47 -2.49 -9.30
CA THR A 106 18.82 -2.83 -8.85
C THR A 106 19.48 -3.84 -9.80
N GLU A 107 18.74 -4.86 -10.23
CA GLU A 107 19.25 -5.86 -11.17
C GLU A 107 19.50 -5.27 -12.57
N ALA A 108 18.63 -4.38 -13.04
CA ALA A 108 18.84 -3.65 -14.28
C ALA A 108 20.09 -2.77 -14.22
N GLN A 109 20.29 -2.04 -13.11
CA GLN A 109 21.51 -1.26 -12.89
C GLN A 109 22.76 -2.15 -12.93
N ARG A 110 22.74 -3.30 -12.23
CA ARG A 110 23.86 -4.26 -12.22
C ARG A 110 24.17 -4.78 -13.62
N THR A 111 23.14 -5.19 -14.35
CA THR A 111 23.26 -5.68 -15.73
C THR A 111 23.87 -4.62 -16.65
N PHE A 112 23.42 -3.38 -16.51
CA PHE A 112 23.95 -2.25 -17.27
C PHE A 112 25.42 -1.96 -16.92
N SER A 113 25.78 -1.93 -15.62
CA SER A 113 27.18 -1.78 -15.20
C SER A 113 28.07 -2.90 -15.74
N ASN A 114 27.61 -4.15 -15.70
CA ASN A 114 28.34 -5.28 -16.26
C ASN A 114 28.54 -5.18 -17.78
N PHE A 115 27.54 -4.66 -18.50
CA PHE A 115 27.61 -4.41 -19.94
C PHE A 115 28.62 -3.30 -20.26
N VAL A 116 28.62 -2.22 -19.49
CA VAL A 116 29.57 -1.11 -19.63
C VAL A 116 30.99 -1.57 -19.37
N ASP A 117 31.23 -2.31 -18.27
CA ASP A 117 32.54 -2.87 -17.95
C ASP A 117 33.03 -3.85 -19.03
N SER A 118 32.13 -4.70 -19.55
CA SER A 118 32.46 -5.65 -20.62
C SER A 118 32.74 -4.96 -21.95
N THR A 119 32.06 -3.85 -22.24
CA THR A 119 32.28 -3.06 -23.47
C THR A 119 33.55 -2.23 -23.34
N ALA A 120 33.78 -1.58 -22.20
CA ALA A 120 34.98 -0.79 -21.93
C ALA A 120 36.26 -1.64 -21.97
N LYS A 121 36.21 -2.89 -21.48
CA LYS A 121 37.34 -3.82 -21.56
C LYS A 121 37.62 -4.39 -22.96
N ASN A 122 36.66 -4.28 -23.89
CA ASN A 122 36.73 -4.91 -25.22
C ASN A 122 36.55 -3.93 -26.41
N ALA A 123 36.54 -2.62 -26.19
CA ALA A 123 36.21 -1.64 -27.24
C ALA A 123 37.40 -1.33 -28.18
N PRO A 124 37.30 -1.59 -29.50
CA PRO A 124 38.20 -1.02 -30.51
C PRO A 124 38.00 0.50 -30.63
N ALA A 125 38.98 1.21 -31.20
CA ALA A 125 38.89 2.65 -31.44
C ALA A 125 37.64 3.03 -32.27
N GLY A 126 36.79 3.93 -31.74
CA GLY A 126 35.58 4.45 -32.42
C GLY A 126 34.31 4.69 -31.58
N THR A 127 34.39 4.82 -30.26
CA THR A 127 33.22 4.80 -29.31
C THR A 127 32.47 6.13 -29.12
N GLU A 128 32.69 7.16 -29.93
CA GLU A 128 32.14 8.51 -29.73
C GLU A 128 30.60 8.56 -29.78
N THR A 129 29.95 7.66 -30.53
CA THR A 129 28.48 7.55 -30.58
C THR A 129 27.88 6.82 -29.37
N SER A 130 28.66 5.98 -28.69
CA SER A 130 28.21 5.17 -27.54
C SER A 130 28.09 6.00 -26.25
N VAL A 131 28.93 7.03 -26.09
CA VAL A 131 28.94 7.90 -24.90
C VAL A 131 27.68 8.79 -24.83
N ALA A 132 27.18 9.27 -25.98
CA ALA A 132 25.97 10.08 -26.05
C ALA A 132 24.69 9.26 -25.70
N VAL A 133 24.63 8.01 -26.17
CA VAL A 133 23.55 7.07 -25.80
C VAL A 133 23.65 6.73 -24.31
N PHE A 134 24.85 6.48 -23.80
CA PHE A 134 25.08 6.22 -22.37
C PHE A 134 24.63 7.40 -21.48
N LYS A 135 25.05 8.62 -21.83
CA LYS A 135 24.68 9.83 -21.08
C LYS A 135 23.17 10.09 -21.13
N SER A 136 22.54 9.82 -22.28
CA SER A 136 21.08 9.88 -22.42
C SER A 136 20.37 8.81 -21.58
N ALA A 137 20.89 7.58 -21.52
CA ALA A 137 20.35 6.50 -20.69
C ALA A 137 20.47 6.81 -19.20
N VAL A 138 21.61 7.35 -18.74
CA VAL A 138 21.81 7.80 -17.36
C VAL A 138 20.86 8.95 -17.01
N SER A 139 20.69 9.92 -17.92
CA SER A 139 19.73 11.02 -17.74
C SER A 139 18.29 10.51 -17.64
N ALA A 140 17.89 9.59 -18.54
CA ALA A 140 16.56 8.98 -18.51
C ALA A 140 16.32 8.16 -17.24
N ALA A 141 17.32 7.41 -16.78
CA ALA A 141 17.25 6.67 -15.51
C ALA A 141 17.08 7.61 -14.32
N ASN A 142 17.85 8.70 -14.24
CA ASN A 142 17.72 9.70 -13.18
C ASN A 142 16.34 10.35 -13.17
N ASN A 143 15.83 10.75 -14.34
CA ASN A 143 14.49 11.33 -14.46
C ASN A 143 13.37 10.34 -14.09
N ALA A 144 13.52 9.06 -14.44
CA ALA A 144 12.59 8.02 -14.05
C ALA A 144 12.60 7.81 -12.54
N PHE A 145 13.78 7.79 -11.91
CA PHE A 145 13.93 7.66 -10.47
C PHE A 145 13.29 8.84 -9.72
N GLU A 146 13.54 10.07 -10.17
CA GLU A 146 12.92 11.28 -9.63
C GLU A 146 11.39 11.26 -9.77
N SER A 147 10.89 10.77 -10.91
CA SER A 147 9.45 10.65 -11.17
C SER A 147 8.78 9.63 -10.24
N VAL A 148 9.41 8.47 -10.05
CA VAL A 148 8.93 7.46 -9.08
C VAL A 148 8.95 8.03 -7.67
N GLN A 149 10.04 8.71 -7.28
CA GLN A 149 10.16 9.29 -5.95
C GLN A 149 9.10 10.37 -5.69
N LYS A 150 8.79 11.21 -6.68
CA LYS A 150 7.67 12.16 -6.63
C LYS A 150 6.32 11.47 -6.51
N ALA A 151 6.07 10.43 -7.30
CA ALA A 151 4.81 9.70 -7.27
C ALA A 151 4.60 9.02 -5.90
N VAL A 152 5.65 8.38 -5.34
CA VAL A 152 5.63 7.79 -4.01
C VAL A 152 5.35 8.86 -2.95
N LYS A 153 6.00 10.02 -3.03
CA LYS A 153 5.78 11.12 -2.08
C LYS A 153 4.35 11.65 -2.15
N GLN A 154 3.83 11.92 -3.35
CA GLN A 154 2.45 12.37 -3.54
C GLN A 154 1.43 11.35 -3.04
N ALA A 155 1.64 10.06 -3.30
CA ALA A 155 0.76 9.01 -2.78
C ALA A 155 0.79 8.97 -1.25
N THR A 156 1.96 9.16 -0.64
CA THR A 156 2.14 9.19 0.82
C THR A 156 1.45 10.43 1.44
N ASP A 157 1.69 11.61 0.88
CA ASP A 157 1.09 12.86 1.36
C ASP A 157 -0.45 12.81 1.24
N MET A 158 -0.97 12.23 0.15
CA MET A 158 -2.42 12.03 -0.05
C MET A 158 -3.00 11.02 0.94
N ALA A 159 -2.28 9.94 1.24
CA ALA A 159 -2.68 8.99 2.27
C ALA A 159 -2.77 9.64 3.65
N GLU A 160 -1.75 10.42 4.03
CA GLU A 160 -1.71 11.13 5.31
C GLU A 160 -2.83 12.16 5.43
N ALA A 161 -3.09 12.93 4.36
CA ALA A 161 -4.20 13.88 4.30
C ALA A 161 -5.57 13.20 4.47
N ASN A 162 -5.81 12.07 3.79
CA ASN A 162 -7.06 11.31 3.91
C ASN A 162 -7.22 10.69 5.31
N PHE A 163 -6.13 10.16 5.89
CA PHE A 163 -6.15 9.63 7.25
C PHE A 163 -6.50 10.72 8.27
N ASN A 164 -5.89 11.90 8.15
CA ASN A 164 -6.18 13.05 9.01
C ASN A 164 -7.63 13.54 8.85
N ALA A 165 -8.18 13.53 7.63
CA ALA A 165 -9.57 13.89 7.38
C ALA A 165 -10.56 12.90 8.02
N VAL A 166 -10.28 11.59 7.93
CA VAL A 166 -11.10 10.55 8.58
C VAL A 166 -11.00 10.64 10.11
N SER A 167 -9.80 10.85 10.65
CA SER A 167 -9.58 11.07 12.09
C SER A 167 -10.33 12.31 12.62
N THR A 168 -10.29 13.41 11.85
CA THR A 168 -11.04 14.63 12.16
C THR A 168 -12.56 14.40 12.11
N SER A 169 -13.03 13.60 11.16
CA SER A 169 -14.45 13.26 11.03
C SER A 169 -14.92 12.37 12.18
N ALA A 170 -14.13 11.35 12.53
CA ALA A 170 -14.39 10.47 13.66
C ALA A 170 -14.43 11.26 14.99
N SER A 171 -13.46 12.15 15.23
CA SER A 171 -13.45 13.00 16.42
C SER A 171 -14.64 13.96 16.51
N LYS A 172 -15.13 14.50 15.38
CA LYS A 172 -16.37 15.29 15.34
C LYS A 172 -17.61 14.47 15.69
N VAL A 173 -17.70 13.23 15.20
CA VAL A 173 -18.80 12.30 15.56
C VAL A 173 -18.76 11.99 17.06
N ALA A 174 -17.58 11.71 17.62
CA ALA A 174 -17.41 11.51 19.05
C ALA A 174 -17.78 12.76 19.89
N ALA A 175 -17.50 13.96 19.37
CA ALA A 175 -17.82 15.22 20.04
C ALA A 175 -19.32 15.56 19.98
N ALA A 176 -20.01 15.19 18.89
CA ALA A 176 -21.46 15.40 18.74
C ALA A 176 -22.28 14.61 19.76
N GLY A 177 -21.82 13.42 20.17
CA GLY A 177 -22.42 12.65 21.25
C GLY A 177 -22.19 13.21 22.66
N ARG A 178 -21.19 14.08 22.84
CA ARG A 178 -20.84 14.69 24.14
C ARG A 178 -21.56 16.01 24.43
N LYS A 179 -22.16 16.63 23.41
CA LYS A 179 -22.84 17.94 23.49
C LYS A 179 -24.37 17.84 23.54
N ARG A 180 -24.93 16.63 23.58
CA ARG A 180 -26.38 16.38 23.65
C ARG A 180 -26.75 15.79 25.00
#